data_AF-F8AJN8-F1
#
_entry.id   AF-F8AJN8-F1
#
_cell.length_a   1.000
_cell.length_b   1.000
_cell.length_c   1.000
_cell.angle_alpha   90.00
_cell.angle_beta   90.00
_cell.angle_gamma   90.00
#
_symmetry.space_group_name_H-M   'P 1'
#
loop_
_entity.id
_entity.type
_entity.pdbx_description
1 polymer ?
#
loop_
_entity_poly.entity_id
_entity_poly.type
_entity_poly.pdbx_seq_one_letter_code
_entity_poly.pdbx_strand_id
1 'polypeptide(L)' 'MVDIEKIQKQAEEIVEKFSTVLESFELGNEEEYYILETKNVLRDDDEPVSDTSFRKNALNIAPKTKDDYIVVEKSKWSN' A
#
# COMPACT_ATOMS: atom_id res chain seq x y z
N MET A 1 -16.48 -11.09 -14.36
CA MET A 1 -16.25 -12.23 -13.45
C MET A 1 -14.76 -12.45 -13.38
N VAL A 2 -14.19 -12.54 -12.18
CA VAL A 2 -12.74 -12.71 -12.01
C VAL A 2 -12.38 -14.15 -12.40
N ASP A 3 -11.37 -14.31 -13.24
CA ASP A 3 -10.85 -15.62 -13.66
C ASP A 3 -9.84 -16.11 -12.62
N ILE A 4 -10.35 -16.87 -11.64
CA ILE A 4 -9.58 -17.32 -10.48
C ILE A 4 -8.44 -18.25 -10.90
N GLU A 5 -8.68 -19.15 -11.84
CA GLU A 5 -7.71 -20.13 -12.32
C GLU A 5 -6.55 -19.44 -13.04
N LYS A 6 -6.85 -18.45 -13.89
CA LYS A 6 -5.82 -17.64 -14.54
C LYS A 6 -4.97 -16.88 -13.52
N ILE A 7 -5.59 -16.27 -12.50
CA ILE A 7 -4.85 -15.54 -11.45
C ILE A 7 -3.93 -16.48 -10.68
N GLN A 8 -4.44 -17.64 -10.28
CA GLN A 8 -3.66 -18.63 -9.55
C GLN A 8 -2.45 -19.08 -10.37
N LYS A 9 -2.65 -19.45 -11.63
CA LYS A 9 -1.56 -19.85 -12.52
C LYS A 9 -0.51 -18.75 -12.68
N GLN A 10 -0.93 -17.51 -12.87
CA GLN A 10 -0.01 -16.38 -12.99
C GLN A 10 0.76 -16.12 -11.69
N ALA A 11 0.13 -16.28 -10.53
CA ALA A 11 0.78 -16.15 -9.23
C ALA A 11 1.84 -17.26 -9.03
N GLU A 12 1.50 -18.51 -9.36
CA GLU A 12 2.42 -19.65 -9.30
C GLU A 12 3.64 -19.43 -10.22
N GLU A 13 3.41 -19.00 -11.47
CA GLU A 13 4.51 -18.70 -12.41
C GLU A 13 5.43 -17.57 -11.92
N ILE A 14 4.89 -16.57 -11.21
CA ILE A 14 5.68 -15.49 -10.61
C ILE A 14 6.54 -16.07 -9.49
N VAL A 15 5.95 -16.82 -8.55
CA VAL A 15 6.66 -17.40 -7.41
C VAL A 15 7.76 -18.35 -7.87
N GLU A 16 7.51 -19.19 -8.87
CA GLU A 16 8.49 -20.13 -9.41
C GLU A 16 9.70 -19.38 -9.99
N LYS A 17 9.46 -18.38 -10.86
CA LYS A 17 10.53 -17.57 -11.45
C LYS A 17 11.38 -16.85 -10.40
N PHE A 18 10.74 -16.25 -9.39
CA PHE A 18 11.47 -15.60 -8.30
C PHE A 18 12.30 -16.61 -7.49
N SER A 19 11.73 -17.76 -7.14
CA SER A 19 12.44 -18.81 -6.39
C SER A 19 13.67 -19.32 -7.15
N THR A 20 13.52 -19.66 -8.44
CA THR A 20 14.65 -20.13 -9.27
C THR A 20 15.75 -19.09 -9.40
N VAL A 21 15.40 -17.80 -9.52
CA VAL A 21 16.39 -16.73 -9.58
C VAL A 21 17.08 -16.57 -8.23
N LEU A 22 16.36 -16.61 -7.12
CA LEU A 22 16.93 -16.47 -5.77
C LEU A 22 17.90 -17.61 -5.41
N GLU A 23 17.64 -18.84 -5.87
CA GLU A 23 18.56 -19.97 -5.69
C GLU A 23 19.96 -19.72 -6.29
N SER A 24 20.08 -18.82 -7.27
CA SER A 24 21.36 -18.47 -7.89
C SER A 24 22.20 -17.45 -7.11
N PHE A 25 21.66 -16.90 -6.02
CA PHE A 25 22.34 -15.91 -5.19
C PHE A 25 22.70 -16.48 -3.82
N GLU A 26 23.94 -16.23 -3.38
CA GLU A 26 24.33 -16.41 -1.97
C GLU A 26 23.83 -15.21 -1.17
N LEU A 27 22.60 -15.31 -0.65
CA LEU A 27 22.05 -14.29 0.22
C LEU A 27 22.73 -14.37 1.60
N GLY A 28 23.30 -13.25 2.06
CA GLY A 28 23.85 -13.16 3.40
C GLY A 28 22.79 -13.33 4.49
N ASN A 29 23.22 -13.57 5.73
CA ASN A 29 22.29 -13.73 6.88
C ASN A 29 21.73 -12.40 7.41
N GLU A 30 22.20 -11.25 6.90
CA GLU A 30 21.74 -9.93 7.33
C GLU A 30 20.74 -9.38 6.31
N GLU A 31 19.50 -9.18 6.76
CA GLU A 31 18.43 -8.59 5.96
C GLU A 31 18.60 -7.07 5.90
N GLU A 32 18.65 -6.52 4.68
CA GLU A 32 18.73 -5.07 4.46
C GLU A 32 17.33 -4.50 4.18
N TYR A 33 16.73 -3.88 5.20
CA TYR A 33 15.41 -3.24 5.08
C TYR A 33 15.46 -1.83 4.48
N TYR A 34 16.58 -1.13 4.69
CA TYR A 34 16.80 0.23 4.22
C TYR A 34 18.24 0.36 3.74
N ILE A 35 18.40 0.92 2.53
CA ILE A 35 19.72 1.26 1.97
C ILE A 35 20.34 2.46 2.72
N LEU A 36 19.49 3.27 3.35
CA LEU A 36 19.92 4.45 4.08
C LEU A 36 20.31 4.07 5.51
N GLU A 37 21.53 4.45 5.90
CA GLU A 37 22.03 4.27 7.27
C GLU A 37 21.42 5.27 8.28
N THR A 38 20.71 6.28 7.81
CA THR A 38 20.10 7.31 8.65
C THR A 38 18.99 6.71 9.51
N LYS A 39 19.23 6.64 10.80
CA LYS A 39 18.27 6.16 11.81
C LYS A 39 17.74 7.33 12.62
N ASN A 40 16.56 7.15 13.20
CA ASN A 40 15.94 8.11 14.13
C ASN A 40 15.67 9.49 13.51
N VAL A 41 15.09 9.52 12.31
CA VAL A 41 14.51 10.75 11.75
C VAL A 41 13.24 11.06 12.53
N LEU A 42 13.33 11.96 13.50
CA LEU A 42 12.21 12.39 14.32
C LEU A 42 11.56 13.62 13.70
N ARG A 43 10.24 13.74 13.92
CA ARG A 43 9.49 14.96 13.64
C ARG A 43 9.36 15.75 14.94
N ASP A 44 9.60 17.06 14.89
CA ASP A 44 9.37 17.95 16.02
C ASP A 44 7.89 17.95 16.44
N ASP A 45 7.64 18.14 17.73
CA ASP A 45 6.30 18.21 18.31
C ASP A 45 5.70 19.62 18.16
N ASP A 46 5.66 20.09 16.91
CA ASP A 46 5.08 21.38 16.56
C ASP A 46 3.57 21.28 16.32
N GLU A 47 2.87 22.39 16.53
CA GLU A 47 1.43 22.52 16.25
C GLU A 47 1.18 22.35 14.73
N PRO A 48 0.28 21.45 14.31
CA PRO A 48 0.00 21.24 12.90
C PRO A 48 -0.63 22.49 12.27
N VAL A 49 -0.15 22.87 11.08
CA VAL A 49 -0.76 23.94 10.30
C VAL A 49 -2.04 23.44 9.64
N SER A 50 -3.18 24.03 10.01
CA SER A 50 -4.47 23.71 9.39
C SER A 50 -4.59 24.38 8.02
N ASP A 51 -4.36 23.60 6.96
CA ASP A 51 -4.63 24.03 5.59
C ASP A 51 -6.13 23.91 5.28
N THR A 52 -6.80 25.06 5.24
CA THR A 52 -8.24 25.15 4.92
C THR A 52 -8.59 24.61 3.52
N SER A 53 -7.63 24.52 2.61
CA SER A 53 -7.81 23.97 1.26
C SER A 53 -7.81 22.44 1.23
N PHE A 54 -7.27 21.78 2.26
CA PHE A 54 -7.10 20.33 2.32
C PHE A 54 -8.40 19.59 2.05
N ARG A 55 -9.50 19.99 2.70
CA ARG A 55 -10.81 19.35 2.55
C ARG A 55 -11.28 19.35 1.10
N LYS A 56 -11.16 20.50 0.43
CA LYS A 56 -11.55 20.65 -0.98
C LYS A 56 -10.69 19.77 -1.87
N ASN A 57 -9.38 19.76 -1.67
CA ASN A 57 -8.44 18.99 -2.47
C ASN A 57 -8.65 17.48 -2.31
N ALA A 58 -8.85 17.02 -1.08
CA ALA A 58 -9.10 15.61 -0.77
C ALA A 58 -10.42 15.11 -1.38
N LEU A 59 -11.49 15.92 -1.31
CA LEU A 59 -12.79 15.54 -1.86
C LEU A 59 -12.83 15.60 -3.39
N ASN A 60 -12.00 16.45 -4.02
CA ASN A 60 -11.95 16.58 -5.48
C ASN A 60 -11.45 15.32 -6.20
N ILE A 61 -10.64 14.50 -5.53
CA ILE A 61 -10.15 13.22 -6.09
C ILE A 61 -11.00 12.02 -5.67
N ALA A 62 -11.96 12.22 -4.78
CA ALA A 62 -12.77 11.12 -4.26
C ALA A 62 -13.79 10.65 -5.33
N PRO A 63 -13.93 9.32 -5.55
CA PRO A 63 -14.84 8.79 -6.58
C PRO A 63 -16.31 9.19 -6.39
N LYS A 64 -16.74 9.37 -5.14
CA LYS A 64 -18.11 9.76 -4.81
C LYS A 64 -18.15 10.55 -3.51
N THR A 65 -18.78 11.72 -3.57
CA THR A 65 -18.96 12.61 -2.42
C THR A 65 -20.40 13.07 -2.28
N LYS A 66 -20.82 13.39 -1.07
CA LYS A 66 -22.11 14.02 -0.77
C LYS A 66 -21.97 14.87 0.49
N ASP A 67 -22.45 16.12 0.43
CA ASP A 67 -22.48 17.06 1.57
C ASP A 67 -21.13 17.18 2.30
N ASP A 68 -20.04 17.25 1.55
CA ASP A 68 -18.66 17.24 2.04
C ASP A 68 -18.18 15.97 2.78
N TYR A 69 -18.81 14.83 2.48
CA TYR A 69 -18.39 13.50 2.94
C TYR A 69 -18.07 12.59 1.75
N ILE A 70 -17.14 11.65 1.96
CA ILE A 70 -16.90 10.54 1.03
C ILE A 70 -17.99 9.49 1.27
N VAL A 71 -18.65 9.05 0.20
CA VAL A 71 -19.74 8.08 0.28
C VAL A 71 -19.24 6.70 -0.17
N VAL A 72 -19.35 5.73 0.72
CA VAL A 72 -19.00 4.32 0.45
C VAL A 72 -20.20 3.42 0.67
N GLU A 73 -20.17 2.23 0.06
CA GLU A 73 -21.18 1.22 0.33
C GLU A 73 -21.08 0.75 1.77
N LYS A 74 -22.23 0.66 2.45
CA LYS A 74 -22.30 0.11 3.80
C LYS A 74 -22.07 -1.40 3.71
N SER A 75 -20.86 -1.85 4.04
CA SER A 75 -20.57 -3.28 4.16
C SER A 75 -21.45 -3.91 5.23
N LYS A 76 -22.00 -5.10 4.93
CA LYS A 76 -22.53 -6.01 5.93
C LYS A 76 -21.45 -7.03 6.19
N TRP A 77 -20.91 -7.04 7.40
CA TRP A 77 -20.06 -8.14 7.84
C TRP A 77 -20.94 -9.37 7.99
N SER A 78 -20.80 -10.33 7.08
CA SER A 78 -21.37 -11.67 7.23
C SER A 78 -20.48 -12.43 8.21
N ASN A 79 -21.05 -12.92 9.32
CA ASN A 79 -20.40 -13.92 10.17
C ASN A 79 -20.44 -15.30 9.51
#